data_AF-A0A930DT20-F1
#
_entry.id   AF-A0A930DT20-F1
#
_cell.length_a   1.000
_cell.length_b   1.000
_cell.length_c   1.000
_cell.angle_alpha   90.00
_cell.angle_beta   90.00
_cell.angle_gamma   90.00
#
_symmetry.space_group_name_H-M   'P 1'
#
loop_
_entity.id
_entity.type
_entity.pdbx_description
1 polymer ?
#
loop_
_entity_poly.entity_id
_entity_poly.type
_entity_poly.pdbx_seq_one_letter_code
_entity_poly.pdbx_strand_id
1 'polypeptide(L)' 'EKTMDIISDIESTLSKKTKNYVKIEDRREAIRYALEQAEEGDLIAVIGKGHEEYNEVNGTFTRFVDREVILEEAEREGK' A
#
# COMPACT_ATOMS: atom_id res chain seq x y z
N GLU A 1 9.71 -2.21 -15.52
CA GLU A 1 10.53 -2.69 -14.38
C GLU A 1 9.66 -3.59 -13.52
N LYS A 2 10.20 -4.63 -12.87
CA LYS A 2 9.36 -5.51 -12.04
C LYS A 2 9.12 -4.86 -10.68
N THR A 3 7.91 -4.97 -10.15
CA THR A 3 7.51 -4.42 -8.85
C THR A 3 8.48 -4.77 -7.73
N MET A 4 8.92 -6.04 -7.67
CA MET A 4 9.84 -6.52 -6.64
C MET A 4 11.24 -5.90 -6.70
N ASP A 5 11.71 -5.48 -7.87
CA ASP A 5 13.02 -4.84 -8.00
C ASP A 5 12.98 -3.45 -7.35
N ILE A 6 11.92 -2.68 -7.63
CA ILE A 6 11.67 -1.36 -7.01
C ILE A 6 11.57 -1.48 -5.50
N ILE A 7 10.82 -2.48 -5.00
CA ILE A 7 10.68 -2.68 -3.56
C ILE A 7 12.03 -3.04 -2.93
N SER A 8 12.81 -3.91 -3.57
CA SER A 8 14.15 -4.29 -3.08
C SER A 8 15.09 -3.10 -3.00
N ASP A 9 15.02 -2.18 -3.96
CA ASP A 9 15.84 -0.96 -3.96
C ASP A 9 15.48 -0.04 -2.79
N ILE A 10 14.18 0.15 -2.51
CA ILE A 10 13.70 0.90 -1.35
C ILE A 10 14.19 0.24 -0.04
N GLU A 11 14.00 -1.08 0.06
CA GLU A 11 14.37 -1.89 1.22
C GLU A 11 15.88 -1.82 1.51
N SER A 12 16.74 -1.82 0.48
CA SER A 12 18.19 -1.75 0.62
C SER A 12 18.67 -0.48 1.36
N THR A 13 17.88 0.59 1.29
CA THR A 13 18.16 1.86 1.97
C THR A 13 17.46 1.92 3.33
N LEU A 14 16.22 1.43 3.42
CA LEU A 14 15.43 1.46 4.66
C LEU A 14 16.02 0.53 5.73
N SER A 15 16.41 -0.69 5.33
CA SER A 15 16.96 -1.74 6.21
C SER A 15 18.22 -1.32 6.97
N LYS A 16 18.97 -0.35 6.42
CA LYS A 16 20.14 0.25 7.08
C LYS A 16 19.76 1.20 8.22
N LYS A 17 18.54 1.75 8.20
CA LYS A 17 18.04 2.72 9.18
C LYS A 17 17.10 2.08 10.21
N THR A 18 16.27 1.14 9.79
CA THR A 18 15.25 0.52 10.64
C THR A 18 14.88 -0.87 10.14
N LYS A 19 14.40 -1.71 11.07
CA LYS A 19 13.73 -3.00 10.75
C LYS A 19 12.22 -2.93 10.93
N ASN A 20 11.69 -1.77 11.33
CA ASN A 20 10.26 -1.57 11.55
C ASN A 20 9.57 -1.23 10.22
N TYR A 21 9.46 -2.21 9.35
CA TYR A 21 8.68 -2.14 8.11
C TYR A 21 8.18 -3.54 7.75
N VAL A 22 7.10 -3.57 6.96
CA VAL A 22 6.62 -4.77 6.30
C VAL A 22 6.62 -4.52 4.79
N LYS A 23 6.90 -5.58 4.03
CA LYS A 23 6.87 -5.55 2.56
C LYS A 23 5.70 -6.40 2.09
N ILE A 24 4.77 -5.77 1.39
CA ILE A 24 3.62 -6.43 0.78
C ILE A 24 3.54 -5.93 -0.66
N GLU A 25 3.62 -6.85 -1.63
CA GLU A 25 3.65 -6.50 -3.06
C GLU A 25 2.28 -6.04 -3.57
N ASP A 26 1.21 -6.72 -3.14
CA ASP A 26 -0.16 -6.34 -3.51
C ASP A 26 -0.60 -5.10 -2.72
N ARG A 27 -1.05 -4.07 -3.46
CA ARG A 27 -1.41 -2.79 -2.84
C ARG A 27 -2.67 -2.89 -1.98
N ARG A 28 -3.68 -3.68 -2.38
CA ARG A 28 -4.91 -3.85 -1.60
C ARG A 28 -4.59 -4.60 -0.30
N GLU A 29 -3.76 -5.63 -0.38
CA GLU A 29 -3.26 -6.35 0.79
C GLU A 29 -2.48 -5.44 1.74
N ALA A 30 -1.63 -4.55 1.21
CA ALA A 30 -0.89 -3.60 2.03
C ALA A 30 -1.81 -2.61 2.76
N ILE A 31 -2.88 -2.14 2.09
CA ILE A 31 -3.91 -1.29 2.70
C ILE A 31 -4.66 -2.05 3.78
N ARG A 32 -5.10 -3.30 3.51
CA ARG A 32 -5.79 -4.13 4.50
C ARG A 32 -4.93 -4.37 5.73
N TYR A 33 -3.66 -4.75 5.54
CA TYR A 33 -2.72 -4.93 6.63
C TYR A 33 -2.56 -3.64 7.47
N ALA A 34 -2.42 -2.48 6.83
CA ALA A 34 -2.33 -1.21 7.55
C ALA A 34 -3.58 -0.91 8.37
N LEU A 35 -4.77 -1.21 7.82
CA LEU A 35 -6.04 -1.08 8.53
C LEU A 35 -6.10 -2.06 9.70
N GLU A 36 -5.80 -3.35 9.51
CA GLU A 36 -5.80 -4.37 10.58
C GLU A 36 -4.94 -3.95 11.78
N GLN A 37 -3.76 -3.36 11.53
CA GLN A 37 -2.82 -2.94 12.57
C GLN A 37 -3.20 -1.62 13.26
N ALA A 38 -4.02 -0.76 12.64
CA ALA A 38 -4.33 0.55 13.19
C ALA A 38 -5.31 0.49 14.37
N GLU A 39 -5.04 1.23 15.42
CA GLU A 39 -5.89 1.37 16.60
C GLU A 39 -6.70 2.68 16.55
N GLU A 40 -7.69 2.80 17.45
CA GLU A 40 -8.47 4.03 17.56
C GLU A 40 -7.56 5.23 17.89
N GLY A 41 -7.64 6.27 17.05
CA GLY A 41 -6.80 7.47 17.17
C GLY A 41 -5.55 7.47 16.29
N ASP A 42 -5.21 6.37 15.63
CA ASP A 42 -4.11 6.32 14.68
C ASP A 42 -4.44 7.06 13.37
N LEU A 43 -3.40 7.55 12.71
CA LEU A 43 -3.47 8.15 11.38
C LEU A 43 -2.71 7.30 10.37
N ILE A 44 -3.42 6.76 9.38
CA ILE A 44 -2.83 6.06 8.24
C ILE A 44 -2.63 7.05 7.08
N ALA A 45 -1.40 7.14 6.56
CA ALA A 45 -1.08 7.92 5.37
C ALA A 45 -0.75 7.00 4.19
N VAL A 46 -1.55 7.09 3.12
CA VAL A 46 -1.30 6.37 1.85
C VAL A 46 -0.67 7.35 0.85
N ILE A 47 0.54 7.05 0.38
CA ILE A 47 1.36 7.97 -0.42
C ILE A 47 1.79 7.30 -1.73
N GLY A 48 1.86 8.08 -2.80
CA GLY A 48 2.47 7.70 -4.09
C GLY A 48 1.53 7.90 -5.27
N LYS A 49 0.25 7.57 -5.13
CA LYS A 49 -0.74 7.58 -6.22
C LYS A 49 -1.50 8.89 -6.36
N GLY A 50 -1.87 9.54 -5.25
CA GLY A 50 -2.68 10.76 -5.28
C GLY A 50 -4.07 10.54 -5.90
N HIS A 51 -4.42 11.32 -6.93
CA HIS A 51 -5.73 11.29 -7.60
C HIS A 51 -5.79 10.33 -8.80
N GLU A 52 -4.77 9.51 -9.03
CA GLU A 52 -4.77 8.58 -10.16
C GLU A 52 -5.79 7.44 -9.92
N GLU A 53 -6.47 7.02 -10.98
CA GLU A 53 -7.51 5.97 -10.90
C GLU A 53 -7.07 4.61 -11.46
N TYR A 54 -5.86 4.54 -12.03
CA TYR A 54 -5.35 3.34 -12.69
C TYR A 54 -4.03 2.92 -12.09
N ASN A 55 -3.82 1.62 -11.97
CA ASN A 55 -2.51 1.05 -11.68
C ASN A 55 -1.95 0.49 -12.99
N GLU A 56 -0.74 0.91 -13.35
CA GLU A 56 -0.02 0.34 -14.49
C GLU A 56 0.91 -0.76 -14.00
N VAL A 57 0.77 -1.96 -14.57
CA VAL A 57 1.71 -3.06 -14.36
C VAL A 57 2.10 -3.60 -15.73
N ASN A 58 3.37 -3.44 -16.10
CA ASN A 58 3.92 -3.87 -17.39
C ASN A 58 3.08 -3.40 -18.60
N GLY A 59 2.69 -2.12 -18.63
CA GLY A 59 1.86 -1.57 -19.71
C GLY A 59 0.37 -1.94 -19.67
N THR A 60 -0.08 -2.71 -18.68
CA THR A 60 -1.50 -3.01 -18.46
C THR A 60 -2.07 -2.07 -17.41
N PHE A 61 -3.11 -1.33 -17.78
CA PHE A 61 -3.82 -0.40 -16.89
C PHE A 61 -5.06 -1.09 -16.30
N THR A 62 -5.07 -1.25 -14.99
CA THR A 62 -6.24 -1.77 -14.26
C THR A 62 -6.80 -0.66 -13.38
N ARG A 63 -8.13 -0.48 -13.36
CA ARG A 63 -8.75 0.51 -12.44
C ARG A 63 -8.42 0.11 -11.01
N PHE A 64 -7.83 1.04 -10.27
CA PHE A 64 -7.50 0.90 -8.86
C PHE A 64 -7.43 2.30 -8.25
N VAL A 65 -8.35 2.62 -7.34
CA VAL A 65 -8.43 3.92 -6.65
C VAL A 65 -8.19 3.68 -5.16
N ASP A 66 -7.10 4.20 -4.61
CA ASP A 66 -6.72 3.94 -3.19
C ASP A 66 -7.87 4.29 -2.23
N ARG A 67 -8.56 5.41 -2.45
CA ARG A 67 -9.70 5.83 -1.63
C ARG A 67 -10.86 4.83 -1.63
N GLU A 68 -11.20 4.28 -2.78
CA GLU A 68 -12.28 3.28 -2.88
C GLU A 68 -11.89 2.02 -2.12
N VAL A 69 -10.66 1.54 -2.34
CA VAL A 69 -10.12 0.35 -1.67
C VAL A 69 -10.06 0.53 -0.15
N ILE A 70 -9.63 1.68 0.34
CA ILE A 70 -9.57 1.97 1.79
C ILE A 70 -10.96 1.89 2.41
N LEU A 71 -11.99 2.47 1.77
CA LEU A 71 -13.35 2.43 2.29
C LEU A 71 -13.93 1.01 2.27
N GLU A 72 -13.69 0.26 1.20
CA GLU A 72 -14.13 -1.14 1.08
C GLU A 72 -13.52 -2.04 2.17
N GLU A 73 -12.21 -1.93 2.41
CA GLU A 73 -11.54 -2.76 3.42
C GLU A 73 -11.87 -2.28 4.85
N ALA A 74 -12.03 -0.98 5.09
CA ALA A 74 -12.46 -0.47 6.40
C ALA A 74 -13.86 -0.99 6.78
N GLU A 75 -14.81 -0.97 5.84
CA GLU A 75 -16.16 -1.50 6.07
C GLU A 75 -16.13 -3.00 6.41
N ARG A 76 -15.25 -3.78 5.76
CA ARG A 76 -15.09 -5.22 6.04
C ARG A 76 -14.51 -5.50 7.42
N GLU A 77 -13.54 -4.69 7.85
CA GLU A 77 -12.93 -4.79 9.18
C GLU A 77 -13.81 -4.21 10.30
N GLY A 78 -14.95 -3.60 9.95
CA GLY A 78 -15.85 -2.95 10.90
C GLY A 78 -15.28 -1.66 11.48
N LYS A 79 -14.44 -0.95 10.73
CA LYS A 79 -13.81 0.33 11.09
C LYS A 79 -14.48 1.52 10.40
#